data_AF-A0A815IXA9-F1
#
_entry.id   AF-A0A815IXA9-F1
#
_cell.length_a   1.000
_cell.length_b   1.000
_cell.length_c   1.000
_cell.angle_alpha   90.00
_cell.angle_beta   90.00
_cell.angle_gamma   90.00
#
_symmetry.space_group_name_H-M   'P 1'
#
loop_
_entity.id
_entity.type
_entity.pdbx_description
1 polymer ?
#
loop_
_entity_poly.entity_id
_entity_poly.type
_entity_poly.pdbx_seq_one_letter_code
_entity_poly.pdbx_strand_id
1 'polypeptide(L)'
;MRELADDLMLSSDTQIIVDTVGSFRETMRELADDLMLSSDTQIIVDSKESAMKEAGEIIQSKAKIMAELGELIHNDKFSNDICNEKITIFKSVGIAVEDLAAAIVLYQSLKK
;
A
#
# COMPACT_ATOMS: atom_id res chain seq x y z
N MET A 1 11.93 7.08 -10.21
CA MET A 1 12.01 5.70 -9.65
C MET A 1 12.96 4.77 -10.38
N ARG A 2 13.14 4.90 -11.72
CA ARG A 2 14.21 4.17 -12.45
C ARG A 2 15.60 4.40 -11.83
N GLU A 3 15.92 5.65 -11.49
CA GLU A 3 17.16 6.00 -10.77
C GLU A 3 17.30 5.32 -9.41
N LEU A 4 16.21 5.14 -8.66
CA LEU A 4 16.25 4.53 -7.32
C LEU A 4 16.49 3.02 -7.39
N ALA A 5 15.97 2.35 -8.42
CA ALA A 5 16.22 0.94 -8.68
C ALA A 5 17.61 0.68 -9.30
N ASP A 6 18.08 1.58 -10.16
CA ASP A 6 19.40 1.51 -10.79
C ASP A 6 20.53 1.79 -9.78
N ASP A 7 20.35 2.75 -8.85
CA ASP A 7 21.30 3.08 -7.78
C ASP A 7 21.48 1.93 -6.76
N LEU A 8 20.47 1.07 -6.61
CA LEU A 8 20.47 -0.04 -5.64
C LEU A 8 20.96 -1.37 -6.23
N MET A 9 21.35 -1.43 -7.51
CA MET A 9 21.84 -2.65 -8.19
C MET A 9 20.95 -3.88 -7.96
N LEU A 10 19.64 -3.68 -7.94
CA LEU A 10 18.69 -4.75 -7.66
C LEU A 10 18.63 -5.73 -8.84
N SER A 11 18.78 -7.02 -8.57
CA SER A 11 18.68 -8.06 -9.60
C SER A 11 17.29 -8.05 -10.24
N SER A 12 17.17 -8.61 -11.45
CA SER A 12 15.89 -8.78 -12.14
C SER A 12 14.82 -9.52 -11.32
N ASP A 13 15.24 -10.26 -10.29
CA ASP A 13 14.40 -11.09 -9.43
C ASP A 13 14.08 -10.41 -8.09
N THR A 14 14.54 -9.17 -7.87
CA THR A 14 14.28 -8.46 -6.62
C THR A 14 12.89 -7.85 -6.62
N GLN A 15 12.10 -8.21 -5.60
CA GLN A 15 10.84 -7.55 -5.29
C GLN A 15 11.07 -6.33 -4.41
N ILE A 16 10.42 -5.23 -4.76
CA ILE A 16 10.48 -3.97 -4.03
C ILE A 16 9.12 -3.74 -3.39
N ILE A 17 9.10 -3.54 -2.07
CA ILE A 17 7.90 -3.16 -1.33
C ILE A 17 8.07 -1.71 -0.87
N VAL A 18 7.06 -0.88 -1.13
CA VAL A 18 7.03 0.53 -0.77
C VAL A 18 5.80 0.79 0.08
N ASP A 19 6.01 1.18 1.33
CA ASP A 19 4.95 1.60 2.23
C ASP A 19 4.83 3.13 2.21
N THR A 20 3.62 3.63 1.96
CA THR A 20 3.32 5.06 1.91
C THR A 20 2.20 5.41 2.87
N VAL A 21 2.46 6.36 3.76
CA VAL A 21 1.60 6.69 4.91
C VAL A 21 1.39 8.19 5.11
N GLY A 22 2.14 9.04 4.40
CA GLY A 22 2.19 10.49 4.62
C GLY A 22 1.17 11.31 3.81
N SER A 23 0.63 10.78 2.70
CA SER A 23 -0.40 11.46 1.90
C SER A 23 -1.83 11.07 2.30
N PHE A 24 -2.50 11.92 3.09
CA PHE A 24 -3.89 11.72 3.59
C PHE A 24 -4.84 12.85 3.19
N ARG A 25 -4.50 13.60 2.14
CA ARG A 25 -5.36 14.63 1.54
C ARG A 25 -5.30 14.48 0.02
N GLU A 26 -6.40 14.77 -0.65
CA GLU A 26 -6.53 14.63 -2.12
C GLU A 26 -5.42 15.32 -2.94
N THR A 27 -4.82 16.39 -2.42
CA THR A 27 -3.73 17.15 -3.08
C THR A 27 -2.33 16.67 -2.69
N MET A 28 -2.19 15.92 -1.59
CA MET A 28 -0.90 15.44 -1.09
C MET A 28 -0.48 14.17 -1.83
N ARG A 29 0.81 14.06 -2.15
CA ARG A 29 1.39 12.91 -2.86
C ARG A 29 2.77 12.58 -2.32
N GLU A 30 3.06 11.30 -2.20
CA GLU A 30 4.41 10.80 -1.92
C GLU A 30 5.03 10.17 -3.18
N LEU A 31 4.19 9.64 -4.07
CA LEU A 31 4.60 8.93 -5.28
C LEU A 31 4.21 9.66 -6.57
N ALA A 32 5.10 9.57 -7.56
CA ALA A 32 4.92 10.12 -8.91
C ALA A 32 4.11 9.19 -9.83
N ASP A 33 3.49 9.75 -10.87
CA ASP A 33 2.61 9.01 -11.80
C ASP A 33 3.33 7.89 -12.55
N ASP A 34 4.62 8.05 -12.86
CA ASP A 34 5.44 7.05 -13.55
C ASP A 34 5.51 5.73 -12.79
N LEU A 35 5.60 5.82 -11.46
CA LEU A 35 5.56 4.66 -10.58
C LEU A 35 4.14 4.11 -10.45
N MET A 36 3.17 4.96 -10.16
CA MET A 36 1.78 4.55 -9.91
C MET A 36 1.12 3.85 -11.10
N LEU A 37 1.57 4.15 -12.32
CA LEU A 37 1.01 3.63 -13.57
C LEU A 37 1.91 2.59 -14.26
N SER A 38 3.02 2.21 -13.63
CA SER A 38 3.93 1.19 -14.17
C SER A 38 3.23 -0.17 -14.30
N SER A 39 3.52 -0.91 -15.37
CA SER A 39 3.02 -2.29 -15.57
C SER A 39 3.55 -3.27 -14.53
N ASP A 40 4.70 -2.95 -13.93
CA ASP A 40 5.41 -3.81 -12.98
C ASP A 40 5.03 -3.46 -11.53
N THR A 41 3.98 -2.64 -11.35
CA THR A 41 3.55 -2.10 -10.07
C THR A 41 2.11 -2.48 -9.77
N GLN A 42 1.91 -2.96 -8.55
CA GLN A 42 0.58 -3.19 -7.99
C GLN A 42 0.39 -2.35 -6.74
N ILE A 43 -0.86 -1.96 -6.50
CA ILE A 43 -1.24 -1.08 -5.40
C ILE A 43 -2.21 -1.81 -4.49
N ILE A 44 -1.79 -1.98 -3.24
CA ILE A 44 -2.57 -2.50 -2.13
C ILE A 44 -2.89 -1.33 -1.21
N VAL A 45 -4.11 -1.29 -0.68
CA VAL A 45 -4.54 -0.23 0.25
C VAL A 45 -5.08 -0.81 1.55
N ASP A 46 -5.16 -0.01 2.60
CA ASP A 46 -5.93 -0.36 3.80
C ASP A 46 -7.43 -0.44 3.50
N SER A 47 -7.99 0.59 2.84
CA SER A 47 -9.36 0.65 2.35
C SER A 47 -9.43 1.35 0.99
N LYS A 48 -10.10 0.72 0.03
CA LYS A 48 -10.40 1.30 -1.29
C LYS A 48 -11.21 2.58 -1.13
N GLU A 49 -12.17 2.60 -0.20
CA GLU A 49 -13.02 3.77 0.02
C GLU A 49 -12.20 4.97 0.50
N SER A 50 -11.37 4.81 1.54
CA SER A 50 -10.56 5.90 2.09
C SER A 50 -9.49 6.35 1.10
N ALA A 51 -8.79 5.42 0.44
CA ALA A 51 -7.77 5.74 -0.54
C ALA A 51 -8.32 6.59 -1.71
N MET A 52 -9.53 6.29 -2.19
CA MET A 52 -10.18 7.06 -3.26
C MET A 52 -10.64 8.46 -2.84
N LYS A 53 -10.63 8.78 -1.54
CA LYS A 53 -10.97 10.10 -0.99
C LYS A 53 -9.75 10.90 -0.55
N GLU A 54 -8.69 10.22 -0.11
CA GLU A 54 -7.60 10.85 0.63
C GLU A 54 -6.21 10.65 0.02
N ALA A 55 -5.97 9.57 -0.73
CA ALA A 55 -4.65 9.31 -1.31
C ALA A 55 -4.49 10.05 -2.64
N GLY A 56 -3.85 11.22 -2.61
CA GLY A 56 -3.70 12.06 -3.79
C GLY A 56 -2.95 11.39 -4.94
N GLU A 57 -1.97 10.52 -4.69
CA GLU A 57 -1.32 9.79 -5.78
C GLU A 57 -2.24 8.78 -6.46
N ILE A 58 -3.25 8.23 -5.77
CA ILE A 58 -4.25 7.34 -6.38
C ILE A 58 -5.30 8.16 -7.12
N ILE A 59 -5.83 9.21 -6.48
CA ILE A 59 -6.89 10.06 -7.03
C ILE A 59 -6.44 10.75 -8.31
N GLN A 60 -5.25 11.35 -8.29
CA GLN A 60 -4.77 12.17 -9.41
C GLN A 60 -4.27 11.33 -10.57
N SER A 61 -3.53 10.24 -10.30
CA SER A 61 -3.03 9.33 -11.34
C SER A 61 -4.15 8.45 -11.92
N LYS A 62 -5.24 8.26 -11.17
CA LYS A 62 -6.29 7.26 -11.44
C LYS A 62 -5.74 5.83 -11.50
N ALA A 63 -4.66 5.57 -10.77
CA ALA A 63 -4.07 4.25 -10.69
C ALA A 63 -5.07 3.23 -10.16
N LYS A 64 -4.99 2.01 -10.70
CA LYS A 64 -5.90 0.94 -10.32
C LYS A 64 -5.45 0.32 -9.00
N ILE A 65 -6.33 0.36 -8.00
CA ILE A 65 -6.14 -0.39 -6.76
C ILE A 65 -6.37 -1.88 -7.07
N MET A 66 -5.39 -2.71 -6.77
CA MET A 66 -5.47 -4.16 -6.97
C MET A 66 -6.32 -4.81 -5.87
N ALA A 67 -6.04 -4.47 -4.60
CA ALA A 67 -6.71 -5.07 -3.46
C ALA A 67 -6.65 -4.22 -2.19
N GLU A 68 -7.48 -4.59 -1.22
CA GLU A 68 -7.33 -4.18 0.17
C GLU A 68 -6.46 -5.18 0.94
N LEU A 69 -5.72 -4.70 1.95
CA LEU A 69 -4.86 -5.53 2.80
C LEU A 69 -5.66 -6.66 3.49
N GLY A 70 -6.91 -6.36 3.90
CA GLY A 70 -7.81 -7.36 4.46
C GLY A 70 -8.12 -8.52 3.50
N GLU A 71 -8.20 -8.27 2.19
CA GLU A 71 -8.42 -9.31 1.17
C GLU A 71 -7.20 -10.24 1.07
N LEU A 72 -5.98 -9.71 1.26
CA LEU A 72 -4.74 -10.48 1.24
C LEU A 72 -4.60 -11.41 2.45
N ILE A 73 -4.92 -10.89 3.63
CA ILE A 73 -4.78 -11.63 4.89
C ILE A 73 -5.70 -12.87 4.92
N HIS A 74 -6.85 -12.81 4.26
CA HIS A 74 -7.84 -13.89 4.28
C HIS A 74 -7.71 -14.89 3.13
N ASN A 75 -6.83 -14.66 2.15
CA ASN A 75 -6.74 -15.50 0.95
C ASN A 75 -5.28 -15.77 0.52
N ASP A 76 -4.74 -16.90 1.00
CA ASP A 76 -3.37 -17.34 0.72
C ASP A 76 -3.04 -17.53 -0.77
N LYS A 77 -4.03 -17.81 -1.63
CA LYS A 77 -3.78 -17.92 -3.07
C LYS A 77 -3.55 -16.56 -3.69
N PHE A 78 -4.32 -15.57 -3.23
CA PHE A 78 -4.28 -14.21 -3.73
C PHE A 78 -3.01 -13.46 -3.28
N SER A 79 -2.51 -13.75 -2.08
CA SER A 79 -1.23 -13.23 -1.60
C SER A 79 -0.03 -13.72 -2.43
N ASN A 80 -0.02 -15.00 -2.82
CA ASN A 80 1.05 -15.56 -3.65
C ASN A 80 1.09 -14.97 -5.07
N ASP A 81 -0.06 -14.70 -5.67
CA ASP A 81 -0.13 -14.09 -7.00
C ASP A 81 0.41 -12.65 -6.99
N ILE A 82 0.11 -11.91 -5.92
CA ILE A 82 0.56 -10.53 -5.69
C ILE A 82 2.07 -10.50 -5.45
N CYS A 83 2.60 -11.42 -4.64
CA CYS A 83 4.05 -11.50 -4.43
C CYS A 83 4.87 -11.90 -5.68
N ASN A 84 4.32 -11.94 -6.89
CA ASN A 84 5.11 -12.14 -8.12
C ASN A 84 5.40 -10.84 -8.88
N GLU A 85 4.75 -9.73 -8.53
CA GLU A 85 5.02 -8.43 -9.15
C GLU A 85 6.34 -7.84 -8.65
N LYS A 86 7.01 -7.09 -9.53
CA LYS A 86 8.32 -6.50 -9.21
C LYS A 86 8.21 -5.42 -8.15
N ILE A 87 7.14 -4.63 -8.16
CA ILE A 87 6.93 -3.52 -7.22
C ILE A 87 5.55 -3.66 -6.59
N THR A 88 5.51 -3.70 -5.27
CA THR A 88 4.28 -3.66 -4.48
C THR A 88 4.23 -2.39 -3.67
N ILE A 89 3.25 -1.54 -3.93
CA ILE A 89 2.98 -0.35 -3.13
C ILE A 89 1.87 -0.70 -2.16
N PHE A 90 2.14 -0.56 -0.87
CA PHE A 90 1.10 -0.47 0.14
C PHE A 90 0.86 1.01 0.46
N LYS A 91 -0.37 1.48 0.19
CA LYS A 91 -0.80 2.84 0.51
C LYS A 91 -1.78 2.80 1.66
N SER A 92 -1.42 3.45 2.77
CA SER A 92 -2.31 3.65 3.91
C SER A 92 -2.65 5.13 4.08
N VAL A 93 -3.91 5.38 4.40
CA VAL A 93 -4.43 6.67 4.87
C VAL A 93 -5.00 6.56 6.30
N GLY A 94 -5.07 5.34 6.83
CA GLY A 94 -5.53 5.00 8.17
C GLY A 94 -7.02 4.66 8.19
N ILE A 95 -7.36 3.58 8.89
CA ILE A 95 -8.76 3.20 9.15
C ILE A 95 -9.02 2.96 10.63
N ALA A 96 -10.15 3.42 11.13
CA ALA A 96 -10.48 3.43 12.57
C ALA A 96 -10.45 2.03 13.24
N VAL A 97 -10.58 0.95 12.47
CA VAL A 97 -10.47 -0.42 12.99
C VAL A 97 -9.05 -0.75 13.49
N GLU A 98 -8.02 -0.14 12.90
CA GLU A 98 -6.62 -0.30 13.32
C GLU A 98 -6.41 0.28 14.72
N ASP A 99 -6.93 1.49 14.97
CA ASP A 99 -6.89 2.13 16.28
C ASP A 99 -7.66 1.32 17.33
N LEU A 100 -8.85 0.82 16.97
CA LEU A 100 -9.66 0.00 17.86
C LEU A 100 -8.95 -1.31 18.22
N ALA A 101 -8.33 -1.97 17.24
CA ALA A 101 -7.56 -3.18 17.47
C ALA A 101 -6.40 -2.92 18.44
N ALA A 102 -5.64 -1.84 18.22
CA ALA A 102 -4.56 -1.43 19.13
C ALA A 102 -5.07 -1.14 20.55
N ALA A 103 -6.20 -0.43 20.67
CA ALA A 103 -6.83 -0.13 21.96
C ALA A 103 -7.31 -1.39 22.70
N ILE A 104 -7.86 -2.38 21.98
CA ILE A 104 -8.26 -3.67 22.57
C ILE A 104 -7.05 -4.42 23.11
N VAL A 105 -5.96 -4.50 22.34
CA VAL A 105 -4.71 -5.16 22.78
C VAL A 105 -4.18 -4.50 24.05
N LEU A 106 -4.11 -3.16 24.08
CA LEU A 106 -3.70 -2.41 25.26
C LEU A 106 -4.62 -2.70 26.45
N TYR A 107 -5.94 -2.61 26.26
CA TYR A 107 -6.91 -2.83 27.33
C TYR A 107 -6.83 -4.24 27.92
N GLN A 108 -6.66 -5.26 27.09
CA GLN A 108 -6.48 -6.65 27.53
C GLN A 108 -5.18 -6.82 28.30
N SER A 109 -4.09 -6.15 27.90
CA SER A 109 -2.80 -6.21 28.61
C SER A 109 -2.86 -5.62 30.04
N LEU A 110 -3.83 -4.73 30.30
CA LEU A 110 -4.03 -4.09 31.60
C LEU A 110 -4.99 -4.87 32.51
N LYS A 111 -5.85 -5.72 31.94
CA LYS A 111 -6.69 -6.66 32.70
C LYS A 111 -5.83 -7.83 33.16
N LYS A 112 -5.27 -7.70 34.37
CA LYS A 112 -4.78 -8.85 35.15
C LYS A 112 -5.93 -9.75 35.58
#